data_AF-A0A3C0XQX7-F1
#
_entry.id   AF-A0A3C0XQX7-F1
#
_cell.length_a   1.000
_cell.length_b   1.000
_cell.length_c   1.000
_cell.angle_alpha   90.00
_cell.angle_beta   90.00
_cell.angle_gamma   90.00
#
_symmetry.space_group_name_H-M   'P 1'
#
loop_
_entity.id
_entity.type
_entity.pdbx_description
1 polymer ?
#
loop_
_entity_poly.entity_id
_entity_poly.type
_entity_poly.pdbx_seq_one_letter_code
_entity_poly.pdbx_strand_id
1 'polypeptide(L)'
;MRRHAVVEVTTAAVLYLGAVLFAVGAFGTLVRHSAVGRLVGVEVMFAAAILTFVTAAAGFHELDGQAAALIVIAVAVAHAAIGYSLSAHLDRSP
;
A
#
# COMPACT_ATOMS: atom_id res chain seq x y z
N MET A 1 -18.04 -31.98 -7.79
CA MET A 1 -16.59 -31.78 -7.62
C MET A 1 -16.13 -30.66 -8.56
N ARG A 2 -16.42 -29.40 -8.19
CA ARG A 2 -16.05 -28.21 -8.96
C ARG A 2 -14.54 -28.05 -8.85
N ARG A 3 -13.79 -28.40 -9.89
CA ARG A 3 -12.41 -27.95 -10.03
C ARG A 3 -12.48 -26.43 -10.06
N HIS A 4 -12.10 -25.79 -8.95
CA HIS A 4 -11.74 -24.39 -8.97
C HIS A 4 -10.69 -24.30 -10.06
N ALA A 5 -11.02 -23.65 -11.18
CA ALA A 5 -10.02 -23.28 -12.17
C ALA A 5 -8.96 -22.51 -11.38
N VAL A 6 -7.82 -23.15 -11.15
CA VAL A 6 -6.67 -22.51 -10.54
C VAL A 6 -6.27 -21.49 -11.58
N VAL A 7 -6.81 -20.29 -11.43
CA VAL A 7 -6.34 -19.13 -12.20
C VAL A 7 -4.87 -19.06 -11.85
N GLU A 8 -4.01 -19.37 -12.82
CA GLU A 8 -2.57 -19.18 -12.65
C GLU A 8 -2.39 -17.68 -12.44
N VAL A 9 -2.16 -17.30 -11.18
CA VAL A 9 -1.94 -15.92 -10.80
C VAL A 9 -0.57 -15.55 -11.35
N THR A 10 -0.57 -14.90 -12.52
CA THR A 10 0.66 -14.45 -13.15
C THR A 10 1.24 -13.27 -12.37
N THR A 11 2.56 -13.21 -12.26
CA THR A 11 3.30 -12.09 -11.64
C THR A 11 2.86 -10.76 -12.25
N ALA A 12 2.68 -10.71 -13.58
CA ALA A 12 2.22 -9.52 -14.28
C ALA A 12 0.83 -9.04 -13.83
N ALA A 13 -0.12 -9.95 -13.58
CA ALA A 13 -1.45 -9.59 -13.10
C ALA A 13 -1.40 -8.95 -11.70
N VAL A 14 -0.56 -9.47 -10.80
CA VAL A 14 -0.41 -8.92 -9.44
C VAL A 14 0.35 -7.59 -9.45
N LEU A 15 1.34 -7.42 -10.33
CA LEU A 15 2.00 -6.12 -10.53
C LEU A 15 1.03 -5.06 -11.08
N TYR A 16 0.16 -5.44 -12.03
CA TYR A 16 -0.89 -4.55 -12.52
C TYR A 16 -1.89 -4.18 -11.40
N LEU A 17 -2.29 -5.15 -10.58
CA LEU A 17 -3.11 -4.90 -9.40
C LEU A 17 -2.43 -3.93 -8.43
N GLY A 18 -1.13 -4.11 -8.17
CA GLY A 18 -0.33 -3.19 -7.36
C GLY A 18 -0.34 -1.77 -7.92
N ALA A 19 -0.13 -1.60 -9.23
CA ALA A 19 -0.18 -0.30 -9.89
C ALA A 19 -1.57 0.37 -9.78
N VAL A 20 -2.65 -0.40 -9.96
CA VAL A 20 -4.03 0.09 -9.81
C VAL A 20 -4.31 0.52 -8.38
N LEU A 21 -3.95 -0.31 -7.39
CA LEU A 21 -4.14 0.02 -5.97
C LEU A 21 -3.33 1.26 -5.57
N PHE A 22 -2.11 1.40 -6.08
CA PHE A 22 -1.30 2.60 -5.86
C PHE A 22 -1.96 3.84 -6.44
N ALA A 23 -2.48 3.77 -7.67
CA ALA A 23 -3.21 4.87 -8.29
C ALA A 23 -4.49 5.23 -7.52
N VAL A 24 -5.23 4.24 -7.02
CA VAL A 24 -6.41 4.46 -6.16
C VAL A 24 -6.03 5.12 -4.84
N GLY A 25 -4.94 4.68 -4.19
CA GLY A 25 -4.43 5.31 -2.99
C GLY A 25 -3.97 6.75 -3.23
N ALA A 26 -3.29 7.01 -4.34
CA ALA A 26 -2.87 8.34 -4.75
C ALA A 26 -4.07 9.25 -5.02
N PHE A 27 -5.05 8.76 -5.78
CA PHE A 27 -6.31 9.48 -6.01
C PHE A 27 -7.04 9.77 -4.69
N GLY A 28 -7.15 8.77 -3.81
CA GLY A 28 -7.74 8.94 -2.48
C GLY A 28 -7.02 9.99 -1.64
N THR A 29 -5.69 10.04 -1.71
CA THR A 29 -4.86 11.02 -1.02
C THR A 29 -5.09 12.44 -1.53
N LEU A 30 -5.29 12.62 -2.84
CA LEU A 30 -5.48 13.93 -3.46
C LEU A 30 -6.91 14.48 -3.32
N VAL A 31 -7.92 13.61 -3.34
CA VAL A 31 -9.34 14.03 -3.38
C VAL A 31 -9.94 14.24 -2.00
N ARG A 32 -9.38 13.64 -0.95
CA ARG A 32 -9.96 13.72 0.40
C ARG A 32 -9.64 15.06 1.08
N HIS A 33 -10.69 15.76 1.48
CA HIS A 33 -10.58 17.02 2.22
C HIS A 33 -10.14 16.84 3.67
N SER A 34 -10.52 15.73 4.32
CA SER A 34 -10.11 15.46 5.71
C SER A 34 -8.66 14.98 5.79
N ALA A 35 -7.93 15.43 6.81
CA ALA A 35 -6.55 15.01 7.04
C ALA A 35 -6.45 13.48 7.21
N VAL A 36 -7.33 12.88 8.00
CA VAL A 36 -7.43 11.41 8.16
C VAL A 36 -7.72 10.71 6.82
N GLY A 37 -8.59 11.28 5.99
CA GLY A 37 -8.90 10.71 4.68
C GLY A 37 -7.69 10.66 3.75
N ARG A 38 -6.80 11.65 3.81
CA ARG A 38 -5.53 11.64 3.07
C ARG A 38 -4.57 10.57 3.60
N LEU A 39 -4.47 10.41 4.92
CA LEU A 39 -3.60 9.40 5.53
C LEU A 39 -3.99 7.97 5.13
N VAL A 40 -5.29 7.67 5.10
CA VAL A 40 -5.78 6.36 4.63
C VAL A 40 -5.39 6.10 3.16
N GLY A 41 -5.42 7.13 2.31
CA GLY A 41 -4.94 7.02 0.93
C GLY A 41 -3.46 6.62 0.86
N VAL A 42 -2.62 7.22 1.70
CA VAL A 42 -1.19 6.90 1.78
C VAL A 42 -0.96 5.47 2.31
N GLU A 43 -1.73 5.00 3.29
CA GLU A 43 -1.66 3.61 3.76
C GLU A 43 -2.00 2.61 2.65
N VAL A 44 -2.99 2.92 1.81
CA VAL A 44 -3.29 2.11 0.61
C VAL A 44 -2.14 2.11 -0.38
N MET A 45 -1.44 3.24 -0.57
CA MET A 45 -0.25 3.32 -1.41
C MET A 45 0.90 2.46 -0.84
N PHE A 46 1.11 2.45 0.47
CA PHE A 46 2.11 1.58 1.12
C PHE A 46 1.76 0.10 0.97
N ALA A 47 0.49 -0.28 1.15
CA ALA A 47 0.03 -1.65 0.93
C ALA A 47 0.27 -2.10 -0.53
N ALA A 48 -0.01 -1.22 -1.50
CA ALA A 48 0.26 -1.48 -2.91
C ALA A 48 1.77 -1.64 -3.22
N ALA A 49 2.62 -0.82 -2.59
CA ALA A 49 4.07 -0.91 -2.73
C ALA A 49 4.60 -2.23 -2.13
N ILE A 50 4.14 -2.63 -0.94
CA ILE A 50 4.48 -3.92 -0.31
C ILE A 50 4.10 -5.08 -1.23
N LEU A 51 2.87 -5.07 -1.76
CA LEU A 51 2.40 -6.09 -2.70
C LEU A 51 3.31 -6.17 -3.95
N THR A 52 3.66 -5.02 -4.51
CA THR A 52 4.55 -4.93 -5.68
C THR A 52 5.94 -5.48 -5.38
N PHE A 53 6.54 -5.12 -4.25
CA PHE A 53 7.87 -5.61 -3.86
C PHE A 53 7.90 -7.12 -3.59
N VAL A 54 6.90 -7.65 -2.88
CA VAL A 54 6.81 -9.10 -2.60
C VAL A 54 6.57 -9.88 -3.90
N THR A 55 5.75 -9.35 -4.80
CA THR A 55 5.48 -9.96 -6.11
C THR A 55 6.70 -9.94 -7.01
N ALA A 56 7.44 -8.83 -7.05
CA ALA A 56 8.69 -8.73 -7.80
C ALA A 56 9.75 -9.69 -7.24
N ALA A 57 9.92 -9.76 -5.92
CA ALA A 57 10.80 -10.73 -5.26
C ALA A 57 10.46 -12.18 -5.67
N ALA A 58 9.17 -12.54 -5.67
CA ALA A 58 8.72 -13.86 -6.10
C ALA A 58 8.97 -14.11 -7.60
N GLY A 59 8.82 -13.10 -8.45
CA GLY A 59 9.05 -13.21 -9.90
C GLY A 59 10.52 -13.32 -10.30
N PHE A 60 11.41 -12.60 -9.60
CA PHE A 60 12.86 -12.63 -9.85
C PHE A 60 13.60 -13.70 -9.03
N HIS A 61 12.92 -14.38 -8.10
CA HIS A 61 13.53 -15.33 -7.15
C HIS A 61 14.62 -14.70 -6.26
N GLU A 62 14.42 -13.44 -5.88
CA GLU A 62 15.34 -12.66 -5.05
C GLU A 62 14.66 -12.23 -3.75
N LEU A 63 15.43 -12.14 -2.65
CA LEU A 63 14.90 -11.77 -1.34
C LEU A 63 14.85 -10.25 -1.11
N ASP A 64 15.49 -9.46 -1.97
CA ASP A 64 15.64 -8.01 -1.80
C ASP A 64 14.29 -7.29 -1.76
N GLY A 65 13.31 -7.71 -2.57
CA GLY A 65 11.95 -7.16 -2.52
C GLY A 65 11.22 -7.49 -1.20
N GLN A 66 11.51 -8.63 -0.56
CA GLN A 66 10.95 -8.94 0.76
C GLN A 66 11.59 -8.07 1.85
N ALA A 67 12.90 -7.83 1.78
CA ALA A 67 13.58 -6.91 2.69
C ALA A 67 13.03 -5.48 2.55
N ALA A 68 12.84 -5.00 1.31
CA ALA A 68 12.20 -3.71 1.04
C ALA A 68 10.78 -3.63 1.60
N ALA A 69 9.97 -4.69 1.45
CA ALA A 69 8.61 -4.75 2.00
C ALA A 69 8.59 -4.60 3.53
N LEU A 70 9.53 -5.21 4.26
CA LEU A 70 9.63 -5.06 5.71
C LEU A 70 9.97 -3.62 6.12
N ILE A 71 10.87 -2.96 5.38
CA ILE A 71 11.18 -1.55 5.60
C ILE A 71 9.94 -0.68 5.35
N VAL A 72 9.19 -0.93 4.28
CA VAL A 72 7.96 -0.20 3.99
C VAL A 72 6.90 -0.40 5.08
N ILE A 73 6.76 -1.60 5.65
CA ILE A 73 5.87 -1.84 6.80
C ILE A 73 6.29 -0.97 7.99
N ALA A 74 7.58 -0.93 8.32
CA ALA A 74 8.08 -0.09 9.42
C ALA A 74 7.80 1.39 9.17
N VAL A 75 8.00 1.87 7.93
CA VAL A 75 7.70 3.25 7.52
C VAL A 75 6.19 3.53 7.60
N ALA A 76 5.34 2.60 7.17
CA ALA A 76 3.89 2.74 7.23
C ALA A 76 3.40 2.90 8.68
N VAL A 77 3.88 2.06 9.60
CA VAL A 77 3.54 2.16 11.03
C VAL A 77 4.00 3.51 11.61
N ALA A 78 5.23 3.93 11.31
CA ALA A 78 5.76 5.21 11.78
C ALA A 78 4.95 6.40 11.22
N HIS A 79 4.61 6.36 9.94
CA HIS A 79 3.83 7.40 9.28
C HIS A 79 2.42 7.50 9.84
N ALA A 80 1.71 6.38 10.02
CA ALA A 80 0.37 6.37 10.59
C ALA A 80 0.34 6.99 11.99
N ALA A 81 1.33 6.70 12.83
CA ALA A 81 1.44 7.29 14.18
C ALA A 81 1.67 8.81 14.13
N ILE A 82 2.64 9.27 13.32
CA ILE A 82 2.98 10.69 13.19
C ILE A 82 1.82 11.45 12.54
N GLY A 83 1.32 10.95 11.41
CA GLY A 83 0.22 11.55 10.65
C GLY A 83 -1.06 11.67 11.48
N TYR A 84 -1.43 10.62 12.22
CA TYR A 84 -2.61 10.67 13.08
C TYR A 84 -2.46 11.73 14.18
N SER A 85 -1.31 11.77 14.88
CA SER A 85 -1.07 12.76 15.93
C SER A 85 -1.14 14.21 15.42
N LEU A 86 -0.55 14.47 14.25
CA LEU A 86 -0.60 15.78 13.60
C LEU A 86 -2.03 16.14 13.18
N SER A 87 -2.75 15.22 12.55
CA SER A 87 -4.15 15.46 12.15
C SER A 87 -5.03 15.82 13.34
N ALA A 88 -4.86 15.11 14.46
CA ALA A 88 -5.62 15.35 15.68
C ALA A 88 -5.24 16.67 16.37
N HIS A 89 -4.02 17.19 16.17
CA HIS A 89 -3.64 18.51 16.67
C HIS A 89 -4.27 19.62 15.83
N LEU A 90 -4.23 19.49 14.50
CA LEU A 90 -4.81 20.47 13.57
C LEU A 90 -6.34 20.59 13.73
N ASP A 91 -7.04 19.48 14.00
CA ASP A 91 -8.49 19.52 14.24
C ASP A 91 -8.87 20.21 15.57
N ARG A 92 -7.89 20.55 16.43
CA ARG A 92 -8.09 21.20 17.73
C ARG A 92 -7.60 22.64 17.78
N SER A 93 -7.03 23.18 16.71
CA SER A 93 -6.62 24.60 16.66
C SER A 93 -7.87 25.49 16.48
N PRO A 94 -8.06 26.55 17.30
CA PRO A 94 -9.19 27.47 17.21
C PRO A 94 -9.21 28.31 15.92
#